data_AF-A0A6F9B3P3-F1
#
_entry.id   AF-A0A6F9B3P3-F1
#
_cell.length_a   1.000
_cell.length_b   1.000
_cell.length_c   1.000
_cell.angle_alpha   90.00
_cell.angle_beta   90.00
_cell.angle_gamma   90.00
#
_symmetry.space_group_name_H-M   'P 1'
#
loop_
_entity.id
_entity.type
_entity.pdbx_description
1 polymer ?
#
loop_
_entity_poly.entity_id
_entity_poly.type
_entity_poly.pdbx_seq_one_letter_code
_entity_poly.pdbx_strand_id
1 'polypeptide(L)'
;MWSVCHVELHLATCFQPINGRMQLQVLAAQNLPAPLSHAFFVKIEMQQLGRVVMEKKTRALKSSGGQLTWTESFYFPLAQNQGFLLSVHLGFDSPTQEAAEQWRDSMSHPEK
;
A
#
# COMPACT_ATOMS: atom_id res chain seq x y z
N MET A 1 -27.17 3.53 7.03
CA MET A 1 -26.06 4.51 7.12
C MET A 1 -24.81 3.75 6.74
N TRP A 2 -24.14 4.13 5.65
CA TRP A 2 -22.83 3.57 5.28
C TRP A 2 -21.80 4.19 6.23
N SER A 3 -21.03 3.39 6.96
CA SER A 3 -19.93 3.94 7.76
C SER A 3 -18.64 3.80 6.97
N VAL A 4 -17.92 4.91 6.83
CA VAL A 4 -16.74 5.01 5.98
C VAL A 4 -15.54 4.51 6.77
N CYS A 5 -14.84 3.48 6.28
CA CYS A 5 -13.58 3.06 6.86
C CYS A 5 -12.47 4.06 6.50
N HIS A 6 -11.90 4.73 7.50
CA HIS A 6 -10.85 5.74 7.34
C HIS A 6 -9.44 5.12 7.43
N VAL A 7 -9.14 4.17 6.54
CA VAL A 7 -7.81 3.56 6.47
C VAL A 7 -6.77 4.61 6.08
N GLU A 8 -5.71 4.72 6.88
CA GLU A 8 -4.61 5.65 6.62
C GLU A 8 -3.35 4.87 6.29
N LEU A 9 -2.65 5.24 5.21
CA LEU A 9 -1.36 4.70 4.83
C LEU A 9 -0.29 5.77 4.94
N HIS A 10 0.71 5.52 5.79
CA HIS A 10 1.80 6.45 6.06
C HIS A 10 3.02 6.09 5.20
N LEU A 11 3.43 7.05 4.38
CA LEU A 11 4.55 6.94 3.46
C LEU A 11 5.51 8.11 3.68
N ALA A 12 6.80 7.88 3.43
CA ALA A 12 7.78 8.95 3.29
C ALA A 12 8.49 8.82 1.94
N THR A 13 8.69 9.95 1.26
CA THR A 13 9.42 9.99 -0.01
C THR A 13 10.59 10.94 0.08
N CYS A 14 11.74 10.54 -0.47
CA CYS A 14 12.92 11.37 -0.58
C CYS A 14 13.44 11.36 -2.02
N PHE A 15 13.44 12.51 -2.65
CA PHE A 15 14.02 12.68 -3.99
C PHE A 15 15.52 12.97 -3.86
N GLN A 16 16.34 12.14 -4.50
CA GLN A 16 17.80 12.22 -4.44
C GLN A 16 18.34 12.55 -5.84
N PRO A 17 18.33 13.83 -6.26
CA PRO A 17 18.64 14.24 -7.64
C PRO A 17 20.04 13.83 -8.08
N ILE A 18 21.02 13.93 -7.19
CA ILE A 18 22.42 13.57 -7.45
C ILE A 18 22.56 12.08 -7.80
N ASN A 19 21.71 11.24 -7.20
CA ASN A 19 21.71 9.79 -7.43
C ASN A 19 20.71 9.37 -8.52
N GLY A 20 19.99 10.31 -9.14
CA GLY A 20 18.98 10.03 -10.16
C GLY A 20 17.88 9.08 -9.67
N ARG A 21 17.47 9.17 -8.39
CA ARG A 21 16.49 8.22 -7.81
C ARG A 21 15.55 8.88 -6.81
N MET A 22 14.41 8.23 -6.62
CA MET A 22 13.51 8.47 -5.49
C MET A 22 13.58 7.31 -4.52
N GLN A 23 13.61 7.58 -3.23
CA GLN A 23 13.36 6.61 -2.18
C GLN A 23 11.92 6.76 -1.70
N LEU A 24 11.18 5.67 -1.58
CA LEU A 24 9.87 5.59 -0.95
C LEU A 24 9.96 4.61 0.22
N GLN A 25 9.63 5.07 1.41
CA GLN A 25 9.57 4.27 2.62
C GLN A 25 8.11 4.03 3.00
N VAL A 26 7.77 2.77 3.20
CA VAL A 26 6.46 2.35 3.71
C VAL A 26 6.59 2.26 5.23
N LEU A 27 5.82 3.08 5.95
CA LEU A 27 5.97 3.24 7.40
C LEU A 27 4.91 2.45 8.15
N ALA A 28 3.64 2.73 7.89
CA ALA A 28 2.55 2.15 8.67
C ALA A 28 1.23 2.22 7.93
N ALA A 29 0.27 1.39 8.35
CA ALA A 29 -1.14 1.58 8.07
C ALA A 29 -1.93 1.53 9.38
N GLN A 30 -2.98 2.36 9.46
CA GLN A 30 -3.81 2.51 10.65
C GLN A 30 -5.30 2.50 10.28
N ASN A 31 -6.14 2.30 11.30
CA ASN A 31 -7.60 2.22 11.18
C ASN A 31 -8.05 1.12 10.20
N LEU A 32 -7.29 0.03 10.13
CA LEU A 32 -7.68 -1.13 9.32
C LEU A 32 -8.96 -1.75 9.89
N PRO A 33 -9.87 -2.24 9.03
CA PRO A 33 -11.08 -2.89 9.50
C PRO A 33 -10.73 -4.13 10.35
N ALA A 34 -11.45 -4.34 11.45
CA ALA A 34 -11.27 -5.49 12.32
C ALA A 34 -12.56 -6.33 12.38
N PRO A 35 -12.47 -7.65 12.63
CA PRO A 35 -11.26 -8.46 12.65
C PRO A 35 -10.95 -9.04 11.25
N LEU A 36 -9.80 -8.69 10.69
CA LEU A 36 -9.29 -9.34 9.48
C LEU A 36 -8.12 -10.25 9.88
N SER A 37 -8.31 -11.57 9.75
CA SER A 37 -7.23 -12.57 9.94
C SER A 37 -6.18 -12.55 8.82
N HIS A 38 -6.29 -11.60 7.91
CA HIS A 38 -5.50 -11.49 6.69
C HIS A 38 -4.16 -10.79 6.93
N ALA A 39 -3.17 -11.17 6.13
CA ALA A 39 -1.92 -10.44 6.05
C ALA A 39 -2.03 -9.37 4.96
N PHE A 40 -1.57 -8.16 5.24
CA PHE A 40 -1.61 -7.01 4.35
C PHE A 40 -0.23 -6.65 3.86
N PHE A 41 -0.18 -6.07 2.66
CA PHE A 41 1.05 -5.61 2.04
C PHE A 41 0.79 -4.31 1.29
N VAL A 42 1.86 -3.57 1.00
CA VAL A 42 1.80 -2.41 0.11
C VAL A 42 2.48 -2.77 -1.20
N LYS A 43 1.77 -2.56 -2.30
CA LYS A 43 2.25 -2.70 -3.66
C LYS A 43 2.52 -1.32 -4.23
N ILE A 44 3.70 -1.12 -4.82
CA ILE A 44 4.10 0.11 -5.48
C ILE A 44 4.39 -0.19 -6.94
N GLU A 45 3.74 0.53 -7.84
CA GLU A 45 3.94 0.44 -9.28
C GLU A 45 4.46 1.77 -9.81
N MET A 46 5.59 1.72 -10.52
CA MET A 46 6.09 2.83 -11.30
C MET A 46 5.66 2.65 -12.75
N GLN A 47 5.00 3.67 -13.30
CA GLN A 47 4.54 3.70 -14.67
C GLN A 47 5.25 4.79 -15.47
N GLN A 48 5.57 4.48 -16.72
CA GLN A 48 6.07 5.41 -17.72
C GLN A 48 5.33 5.17 -19.03
N LEU A 49 4.88 6.25 -19.69
CA LEU A 49 4.11 6.17 -20.95
C LEU A 49 2.91 5.21 -20.87
N GLY A 50 2.22 5.19 -19.73
CA GLY A 50 1.04 4.34 -19.49
C GLY A 50 1.34 2.86 -19.28
N ARG A 51 2.61 2.46 -19.12
CA ARG A 51 3.02 1.07 -18.86
C ARG A 51 3.70 0.96 -17.50
N VAL A 52 3.39 -0.09 -16.74
CA VAL A 52 4.13 -0.44 -15.53
C VAL A 52 5.52 -0.91 -15.92
N VAL A 53 6.54 -0.17 -15.50
CA VAL A 53 7.96 -0.45 -15.80
C VAL A 53 8.71 -1.05 -14.61
N MET A 54 8.19 -0.86 -13.39
CA MET A 54 8.74 -1.44 -12.18
C MET A 54 7.64 -1.65 -11.15
N GLU A 55 7.68 -2.79 -10.47
CA GLU A 55 6.77 -3.15 -9.39
C GLU A 55 7.58 -3.56 -8.16
N LYS A 56 7.14 -3.11 -6.98
CA LYS A 56 7.71 -3.47 -5.68
C LYS A 56 6.60 -3.78 -4.70
N LYS A 57 6.86 -4.67 -3.76
CA LYS A 57 5.88 -5.12 -2.76
C LYS A 57 6.58 -5.26 -1.42
N THR A 58 5.93 -4.81 -0.34
CA THR A 58 6.41 -5.09 1.02
C THR A 58 6.19 -6.54 1.39
N ARG A 59 6.76 -6.99 2.50
CA ARG A 59 6.30 -8.21 3.16
C ARG A 59 4.83 -8.05 3.58
N ALA A 60 4.12 -9.18 3.57
CA ALA A 60 2.78 -9.26 4.10
C ALA A 60 2.83 -9.40 5.63
N LEU A 61 2.10 -8.55 6.35
CA LEU A 61 2.08 -8.51 7.82
C LEU A 61 0.63 -8.60 8.31
N LYS A 62 0.40 -9.29 9.43
CA LYS A 62 -0.91 -9.32 10.08
C LYS A 62 -1.09 -8.09 10.95
N SER A 63 -2.28 -7.48 10.87
CA SER A 63 -2.60 -6.31 11.70
C SER A 63 -2.82 -6.72 13.15
N SER A 64 -2.36 -5.87 14.08
CA SER A 64 -2.70 -5.96 15.49
C SER A 64 -3.43 -4.69 15.89
N GLY A 65 -4.65 -4.81 16.43
CA GLY A 65 -5.45 -3.64 16.82
C GLY A 65 -5.76 -2.65 15.69
N GLY A 66 -5.89 -3.14 14.45
CA GLY A 66 -6.13 -2.30 13.27
C GLY A 66 -4.89 -1.52 12.78
N GLN A 67 -3.70 -1.87 13.27
CA GLN A 67 -2.44 -1.20 12.92
C GLN A 67 -1.41 -2.18 12.32
N LEU A 68 -0.57 -1.63 11.44
CA LEU A 68 0.55 -2.29 10.79
C LEU A 68 1.74 -1.34 10.72
N THR A 69 2.95 -1.86 10.92
CA THR A 69 4.19 -1.09 10.76
C THR A 69 5.13 -1.85 9.83
N TRP A 70 5.51 -1.20 8.74
CA TRP A 70 6.60 -1.62 7.87
C TRP A 70 7.84 -0.77 8.13
N THR A 71 9.01 -1.32 7.81
CA THR A 71 10.30 -0.61 7.89
C THR A 71 11.05 -0.74 6.56
N GLU A 72 10.29 -0.89 5.48
CA GLU A 72 10.83 -1.22 4.15
C GLU A 72 10.98 0.05 3.31
N SER A 73 12.15 0.16 2.66
CA SER A 73 12.48 1.26 1.76
C SER A 73 12.73 0.73 0.36
N PHE A 74 12.19 1.44 -0.62
CA PHE A 74 12.29 1.10 -2.03
C PHE A 74 12.87 2.26 -2.82
N TYR A 75 13.81 1.94 -3.71
CA TYR A 75 14.43 2.93 -4.60
C TYR A 75 13.89 2.80 -6.02
N PHE A 76 13.49 3.91 -6.63
CA PHE A 76 13.01 3.99 -8.00
C PHE A 76 13.97 4.85 -8.81
N PRO A 77 14.57 4.32 -9.89
CA PRO A 77 15.43 5.10 -10.75
C PRO A 77 14.58 6.11 -11.53
N LEU A 78 15.10 7.31 -11.71
CA LEU A 78 14.43 8.39 -12.41
C LEU A 78 15.22 8.70 -13.66
N ALA A 79 14.63 8.46 -14.83
CA ALA A 79 15.23 8.85 -16.09
C ALA A 79 15.17 10.38 -16.25
N GLN A 80 16.27 10.98 -16.71
CA GLN A 80 16.28 12.41 -17.04
C GLN A 80 15.30 12.66 -18.20
N ASN A 81 14.45 13.69 -18.05
CA ASN A 81 13.47 14.14 -19.04
C ASN A 81 12.29 13.19 -19.34
N GLN A 82 11.98 12.25 -18.45
CA GLN A 82 10.76 11.44 -18.57
C GLN A 82 9.91 11.55 -17.31
N GLY A 83 8.62 11.88 -17.49
CA GLY A 83 7.65 11.80 -16.41
C GLY A 83 7.39 10.36 -16.00
N PHE A 84 6.98 10.17 -14.76
CA PHE A 84 6.57 8.88 -14.22
C PHE A 84 5.36 9.07 -13.29
N LEU A 85 4.62 8.00 -13.08
CA LEU A 85 3.57 7.92 -12.08
C LEU A 85 3.92 6.81 -11.10
N LEU A 86 3.86 7.10 -9.81
CA LEU A 86 3.92 6.09 -8.75
C LEU A 86 2.52 5.85 -8.21
N SER A 87 2.03 4.62 -8.37
CA SER A 87 0.77 4.17 -7.78
C SER A 87 1.08 3.30 -6.57
N VAL A 88 0.42 3.57 -5.45
CA VAL A 88 0.60 2.83 -4.19
C VAL A 88 -0.74 2.24 -3.78
N HIS A 89 -0.75 0.93 -3.55
CA HIS A 89 -1.95 0.18 -3.22
C HIS A 89 -1.72 -0.62 -1.94
N LEU A 90 -2.64 -0.48 -0.97
CA LEU A 90 -2.74 -1.38 0.16
C LEU A 90 -3.55 -2.61 -0.29
N GLY A 91 -2.93 -3.78 -0.24
CA GLY A 91 -3.56 -5.07 -0.56
C GLY A 91 -3.53 -6.02 0.64
N PHE A 92 -4.24 -7.12 0.51
CA PHE A 92 -4.22 -8.24 1.45
C PHE A 92 -4.04 -9.55 0.69
N ASP A 93 -3.27 -10.47 1.24
CA ASP A 93 -3.13 -11.82 0.69
C ASP A 93 -4.38 -12.62 1.09
N SER A 94 -5.28 -12.83 0.12
CA SER A 94 -6.37 -13.78 0.24
C SER A 94 -6.29 -14.81 -0.90
N PRO A 95 -6.30 -16.11 -0.61
CA PRO A 95 -6.43 -17.14 -1.62
C PRO A 95 -7.88 -17.34 -2.12
N THR A 96 -8.87 -16.66 -1.52
CA THR A 96 -10.30 -16.94 -1.77
C THR A 96 -11.13 -15.67 -2.01
N GLN A 97 -12.19 -15.81 -2.81
CA GLN A 97 -13.10 -14.72 -3.16
C GLN A 97 -13.86 -14.20 -1.93
N GLU A 98 -14.24 -15.09 -1.02
CA GLU A 98 -15.00 -14.83 0.20
C GLU A 98 -14.29 -13.81 1.10
N ALA A 99 -12.97 -13.91 1.22
CA ALA A 99 -12.19 -12.98 2.01
C ALA A 99 -12.10 -11.58 1.37
N ALA A 100 -12.19 -11.48 0.04
CA ALA A 100 -12.34 -10.19 -0.62
C ALA A 100 -13.72 -9.57 -0.40
N GLU A 101 -14.77 -10.38 -0.27
CA GLU A 101 -16.12 -9.90 0.06
C GLU A 101 -16.21 -9.45 1.51
N GLN A 102 -15.62 -10.23 2.43
CA GLN A 102 -15.50 -9.86 3.83
C GLN A 102 -14.76 -8.53 3.99
N TRP A 103 -13.68 -8.31 3.24
CA TRP A 103 -12.97 -7.03 3.29
C TRP A 103 -13.82 -5.85 2.82
N ARG A 104 -14.57 -6.02 1.71
CA ARG A 104 -15.51 -5.00 1.22
C ARG A 104 -16.62 -4.72 2.22
N ASP A 105 -17.14 -5.76 2.86
CA ASP A 105 -18.19 -5.62 3.88
C ASP A 105 -17.68 -4.88 5.12
N SER A 106 -16.50 -5.25 5.63
CA SER A 106 -15.88 -4.55 6.77
C SER A 106 -15.55 -3.08 6.46
N MET A 107 -15.14 -2.76 5.22
CA MET A 107 -14.94 -1.36 4.82
C MET A 107 -16.25 -0.57 4.71
N SER A 108 -17.37 -1.25 4.47
CA SER A 108 -18.71 -0.63 4.33
C SER A 108 -19.46 -0.53 5.67
N HIS A 109 -19.08 -1.38 6.64
CA HIS A 109 -19.72 -1.53 7.95
C HIS A 109 -18.70 -1.63 9.12
N PRO A 110 -17.86 -0.60 9.36
CA PRO A 110 -16.81 -0.62 10.39
C PRO A 110 -17.27 -0.69 11.87
N GLU A 111 -18.58 -0.65 12.16
CA GLU A 111 -19.13 -0.72 13.54
C GLU A 111 -19.67 -2.10 13.96
N LYS A 112 -19.46 -3.15 13.15
CA LYS A 112 -19.74 -4.55 13.52
C LYS A 112 -18.46 -5.29 13.87
#